data_AF-A0A1N6EC86-F1
#
_entry.id   AF-A0A1N6EC86-F1
#
_cell.length_a   1.000
_cell.length_b   1.000
_cell.length_c   1.000
_cell.angle_alpha   90.00
_cell.angle_beta   90.00
_cell.angle_gamma   90.00
#
_symmetry.space_group_name_H-M   'P 1'
#
loop_
_entity.id
_entity.type
_entity.pdbx_description
1 polymer ?
#
loop_
_entity_poly.entity_id
_entity_poly.type
_entity_poly.pdbx_seq_one_letter_code
_entity_poly.pdbx_strand_id
1 'polypeptide(L)'
;MDARVRKAGHPMPELAAFMAKLRSAFGDEAIDDAVRRGKNGEPVFFACENGHAVGTAMPASGTVWQVDDAVRDRHYCSGCNGECVGLGVRCSESLKRGNREKER
;
A
#
# COMPACT_ATOMS: atom_id res chain seq x y z
N MET A 1 7.56 -39.96 -21.14
CA MET A 1 7.90 -38.71 -20.42
C MET A 1 6.65 -38.22 -19.71
N ASP A 2 6.56 -38.40 -18.40
CA ASP A 2 5.45 -37.87 -17.60
C ASP A 2 5.70 -36.40 -17.26
N ALA A 3 5.12 -35.50 -18.05
CA ALA A 3 5.07 -34.09 -17.73
C ALA A 3 4.09 -33.90 -16.54
N ARG A 4 4.62 -33.87 -15.32
CA ARG A 4 3.87 -33.39 -14.16
C ARG A 4 3.51 -31.93 -14.42
N VAL A 5 2.28 -31.69 -14.86
CA VAL A 5 1.68 -30.35 -14.93
C VAL A 5 1.74 -29.79 -13.51
N ARG A 6 2.70 -28.89 -13.25
CA ARG A 6 2.71 -28.12 -12.01
C ARG A 6 1.40 -27.34 -12.02
N LYS A 7 0.54 -27.57 -11.02
CA LYS A 7 -0.67 -26.76 -10.80
C LYS A 7 -0.21 -25.31 -10.81
N ALA A 8 -0.53 -24.57 -11.85
CA ALA A 8 -0.20 -23.15 -11.89
C ALA A 8 -0.91 -22.52 -10.69
N GLY A 9 -0.14 -21.85 -9.83
CA GLY A 9 -0.71 -21.13 -8.68
C GLY A 9 -1.70 -20.07 -9.16
N HIS A 10 -2.41 -19.45 -8.22
CA HIS A 10 -3.26 -18.31 -8.54
C HIS A 10 -2.44 -17.25 -9.32
N PRO A 11 -2.94 -16.66 -10.41
CA PRO A 11 -2.19 -15.70 -11.24
C PRO A 11 -1.79 -14.42 -10.47
N MET A 12 -2.48 -14.15 -9.36
CA MET A 12 -2.23 -13.07 -8.42
C MET A 12 -2.02 -13.64 -7.00
N PRO A 13 -0.87 -14.29 -6.71
CA PRO A 13 -0.66 -15.02 -5.46
C PRO A 13 -0.58 -14.11 -4.23
N GLU A 14 0.08 -12.95 -4.33
CA GLU A 14 0.21 -12.01 -3.21
C GLU A 14 -1.15 -11.38 -2.89
N LEU A 15 -1.91 -11.00 -3.92
CA LEU A 15 -3.26 -10.49 -3.71
C LEU A 15 -4.15 -11.54 -3.05
N ALA A 16 -4.09 -12.81 -3.48
CA ALA A 16 -4.89 -13.87 -2.88
C ALA A 16 -4.59 -14.05 -1.38
N ALA A 17 -3.31 -14.03 -1.00
CA ALA A 17 -2.89 -14.10 0.39
C ALA A 17 -3.33 -12.87 1.19
N PHE A 18 -3.26 -11.67 0.59
CA PHE A 18 -3.72 -10.43 1.23
C PHE A 18 -5.24 -10.44 1.43
N MET A 19 -6.01 -10.89 0.45
CA MET A 19 -7.47 -11.02 0.54
C MET A 19 -7.90 -11.99 1.64
N ALA A 20 -7.16 -13.09 1.85
CA ALA A 20 -7.42 -14.00 2.96
C ALA A 20 -7.24 -13.30 4.32
N LYS A 21 -6.22 -12.45 4.47
CA LYS A 21 -6.02 -11.65 5.69
C LYS A 21 -7.11 -10.61 5.89
N LEU A 22 -7.51 -9.92 4.82
CA LEU A 22 -8.60 -8.94 4.86
C LEU A 22 -9.91 -9.58 5.29
N ARG A 23 -10.27 -10.72 4.69
CA ARG A 23 -11.45 -11.50 5.08
C ARG A 23 -11.41 -11.94 6.53
N SER A 24 -10.26 -12.43 6.99
CA SER A 24 -10.07 -12.79 8.40
C SER A 24 -10.22 -11.59 9.35
N ALA A 25 -9.88 -10.38 8.93
CA ALA A 25 -9.90 -9.18 9.77
C ALA A 25 -11.26 -8.45 9.75
N PHE A 26 -11.93 -8.42 8.59
CA PHE A 26 -13.12 -7.60 8.34
C PHE A 26 -14.38 -8.41 8.04
N GLY A 27 -14.25 -9.73 7.90
CA GLY A 27 -15.32 -10.63 7.50
C GLY A 27 -15.43 -10.81 5.99
N ASP A 28 -15.92 -11.97 5.57
CA ASP A 28 -16.06 -12.33 4.16
C ASP A 28 -17.03 -11.40 3.42
N GLU A 29 -18.20 -11.14 4.00
CA GLU A 29 -19.27 -10.35 3.38
C GLU A 29 -18.81 -8.93 3.01
N ALA A 30 -18.13 -8.24 3.92
CA ALA A 30 -17.65 -6.88 3.71
C ALA A 30 -16.62 -6.82 2.56
N ILE A 31 -15.70 -7.78 2.52
CA ILE A 31 -14.64 -7.82 1.51
C ILE A 31 -15.21 -8.25 0.15
N ASP A 32 -16.08 -9.26 0.13
CA ASP A 32 -16.66 -9.75 -1.11
C ASP A 32 -17.64 -8.72 -1.72
N ASP A 33 -18.35 -7.93 -0.91
CA ASP A 33 -19.15 -6.80 -1.38
C ASP A 33 -18.29 -5.73 -2.08
N ALA A 34 -17.19 -5.31 -1.45
CA ALA A 34 -16.27 -4.34 -2.03
C ALA A 34 -15.67 -4.83 -3.36
N VAL A 35 -15.27 -6.11 -3.43
CA VAL A 35 -14.76 -6.73 -4.67
C VAL A 35 -15.83 -6.76 -5.74
N ARG A 36 -17.06 -7.15 -5.40
CA ARG A 36 -18.20 -7.22 -6.33
C ARG A 36 -18.51 -5.85 -6.92
N ARG A 37 -18.61 -4.82 -6.08
CA ARG A 37 -18.84 -3.43 -6.49
C ARG A 37 -17.69 -2.90 -7.34
N GLY A 38 -16.45 -3.19 -6.94
CA GLY A 38 -15.25 -2.90 -7.72
C GLY A 38 -15.30 -3.46 -9.14
N LYS A 39 -15.67 -4.74 -9.27
CA LYS A 39 -15.85 -5.42 -10.57
C LYS A 39 -16.99 -4.84 -11.40
N ASN A 40 -17.99 -4.25 -10.75
CA ASN A 40 -19.17 -3.64 -11.40
C ASN A 40 -18.97 -2.16 -11.79
N GLY A 41 -17.77 -1.60 -11.65
CA GLY A 41 -17.47 -0.24 -12.08
C GLY A 41 -17.41 0.80 -10.95
N GLU A 42 -17.66 0.41 -9.71
CA GLU A 42 -17.52 1.35 -8.59
C GLU A 42 -16.06 1.46 -8.15
N PRO A 43 -15.52 2.67 -7.92
CA PRO A 43 -14.11 2.87 -7.56
C PRO A 43 -13.82 2.57 -6.07
N VAL A 44 -14.27 1.40 -5.59
CA VAL A 44 -14.16 0.95 -4.19
C VAL A 44 -13.16 -0.19 -3.99
N PHE A 45 -12.79 -0.90 -5.07
CA PHE A 45 -11.78 -1.95 -5.04
C PHE A 45 -11.04 -2.00 -6.37
N PHE A 46 -9.71 -1.99 -6.30
CA PHE A 46 -8.81 -2.21 -7.43
C PHE A 46 -7.54 -2.91 -6.95
N ALA A 47 -7.07 -3.88 -7.72
CA ALA A 47 -5.77 -4.51 -7.49
C ALA A 47 -5.12 -4.90 -8.83
N CYS A 48 -3.80 -4.81 -8.88
CA CYS A 48 -3.01 -5.22 -10.04
C CYS A 48 -1.77 -6.00 -9.58
N GLU A 49 -1.55 -7.18 -10.16
CA GLU A 49 -0.41 -8.06 -9.87
C GLU A 49 -0.07 -8.88 -11.12
N ASN A 50 1.22 -8.99 -11.46
CA ASN A 50 1.70 -9.77 -12.62
C ASN A 50 0.99 -9.42 -13.95
N GLY A 51 0.61 -8.15 -14.14
CA GLY A 51 -0.12 -7.70 -15.33
C GLY A 51 -1.62 -8.06 -15.34
N HIS A 52 -2.14 -8.71 -14.30
CA HIS A 52 -3.57 -8.93 -14.11
C HIS A 52 -4.16 -7.83 -13.25
N ALA A 53 -5.27 -7.25 -13.68
CA ALA A 53 -6.02 -6.25 -12.93
C ALA A 53 -7.43 -6.73 -12.60
N VAL A 54 -7.93 -6.38 -11.42
CA VAL A 54 -9.28 -6.68 -10.94
C VAL A 54 -9.88 -5.45 -10.30
N GLY A 55 -11.14 -5.15 -10.65
CA GLY A 55 -11.89 -4.03 -10.08
C GLY A 55 -11.71 -2.72 -10.85
N THR A 56 -12.12 -1.61 -10.24
CA THR A 56 -12.14 -0.29 -10.86
C THR A 56 -11.24 0.65 -10.09
N ALA A 57 -10.22 1.17 -10.77
CA ALA A 57 -9.28 2.11 -10.17
C ALA A 57 -9.99 3.42 -9.79
N MET A 58 -9.60 4.00 -8.65
CA MET A 58 -10.01 5.35 -8.30
C MET A 58 -9.46 6.35 -9.33
N PRO A 59 -10.27 7.33 -9.78
CA PRO A 59 -9.77 8.40 -10.63
C PRO A 59 -8.69 9.19 -9.89
N ALA A 60 -7.63 9.57 -10.60
CA ALA A 60 -6.55 10.39 -10.06
C ALA A 60 -7.01 11.86 -9.87
N SER A 61 -7.94 12.11 -8.95
CA SER A 61 -8.39 13.46 -8.61
C SER A 61 -7.66 13.97 -7.37
N GLY A 62 -6.65 14.81 -7.57
CA GLY A 62 -6.13 15.84 -6.65
C GLY A 62 -5.44 15.42 -5.34
N THR A 63 -5.79 14.29 -4.73
CA THR A 63 -5.30 13.88 -3.39
C THR A 63 -4.95 12.39 -3.34
N VAL A 64 -4.22 11.91 -4.35
CA VAL A 64 -3.62 10.57 -4.28
C VAL A 64 -2.25 10.68 -3.63
N TRP A 65 -2.03 9.96 -2.53
CA TRP A 65 -0.69 9.70 -2.01
C TRP A 65 0.00 8.72 -2.96
N GLN A 66 0.73 9.25 -3.95
CA GLN A 66 1.56 8.45 -4.82
C GLN A 66 2.70 7.88 -3.96
N VAL A 67 2.71 6.55 -3.80
CA VAL A 67 3.83 5.84 -3.18
C VAL A 67 4.77 5.41 -4.29
N ASP A 68 5.49 6.39 -4.84
CA ASP A 68 6.54 6.20 -5.83
C ASP A 68 7.92 6.20 -5.17
N ASP A 69 8.99 6.15 -5.98
CA ASP A 69 10.35 6.18 -5.47
C ASP A 69 10.68 7.48 -4.71
N ALA A 70 9.92 8.58 -4.91
CA ALA A 70 10.09 9.80 -4.12
C ALA A 70 9.65 9.63 -2.66
N VAL A 71 8.79 8.66 -2.35
CA VAL A 71 8.49 8.29 -0.95
C VAL A 71 9.68 7.59 -0.30
N ARG A 72 10.45 6.80 -1.06
CA ARG A 72 11.67 6.13 -0.56
C ARG A 72 12.87 7.07 -0.53
N ASP A 73 12.91 8.08 -1.40
CA ASP A 73 13.95 9.11 -1.48
C ASP A 73 13.75 10.25 -0.46
N ARG A 74 13.03 10.01 0.64
CA ARG A 74 12.87 11.01 1.71
C ARG A 74 14.15 11.31 2.49
N HIS A 75 15.31 10.77 2.08
CA HIS A 75 16.61 10.90 2.74
C HIS A 75 16.44 10.94 4.27
N TYR A 76 15.82 9.89 4.81
CA TYR A 76 15.67 9.75 6.26
C TYR A 76 17.07 9.96 6.87
N CYS A 77 17.21 10.98 7.73
CA CYS A 77 18.50 11.25 8.34
C CYS A 77 18.97 10.01 9.10
N SER A 78 20.28 9.77 9.14
CA SER A 78 20.84 8.71 9.98
C SER A 78 20.37 8.91 11.43
N GLY A 79 19.68 7.89 12.00
CA GLY A 79 19.09 7.96 13.33
C GLY A 79 17.73 8.68 13.43
N CYS A 80 17.05 8.96 12.32
CA CYS A 80 15.71 9.53 12.32
C CYS A 80 14.64 8.49 12.69
N ASN A 81 13.78 8.82 13.66
CA ASN A 81 12.64 7.99 14.12
C ASN A 81 11.32 8.31 13.38
N GLY A 82 11.32 9.26 12.44
CA GLY A 82 10.14 9.63 11.66
C GLY A 82 9.15 10.56 12.35
N GLU A 83 9.44 11.12 13.53
CA GLU A 83 8.54 12.05 14.23
C GLU A 83 8.20 13.34 13.42
N CYS A 84 9.00 13.66 12.40
CA CYS A 84 8.76 14.79 11.52
C CYS A 84 7.75 14.53 10.39
N VAL A 85 7.37 13.26 10.15
CA VAL A 85 6.48 12.88 9.04
C VAL A 85 5.10 13.51 9.25
N GLY A 86 4.61 14.26 8.26
CA GLY A 86 3.30 14.92 8.30
C GLY A 86 3.29 16.33 8.90
N LEU A 87 4.40 16.80 9.46
CA LEU A 87 4.51 18.14 10.07
C LEU A 87 4.90 19.26 9.08
N GLY A 88 5.16 18.92 7.81
CA GLY A 88 5.56 19.89 6.79
C GLY A 88 6.95 20.51 6.99
N VAL A 89 7.74 19.99 7.93
CA VAL A 89 9.11 20.48 8.22
C VAL A 89 10.16 19.55 7.59
N ARG A 90 11.30 20.11 7.20
CA ARG A 90 12.43 19.31 6.69
C ARG A 90 13.09 18.53 7.83
N CYS A 91 13.60 17.33 7.55
CA CYS A 91 14.31 16.52 8.55
C CYS A 91 15.50 17.26 9.20
N SER A 92 16.21 18.10 8.44
CA SER A 92 17.31 18.93 8.96
C SER A 92 16.86 19.99 9.97
N GLU A 93 15.62 20.46 9.88
CA GLU A 93 15.03 21.40 10.85
C GLU A 93 14.50 20.69 12.08
N SER A 94 13.91 19.51 11.91
CA SER A 94 13.48 18.64 13.02
C SER A 94 14.66 18.19 13.88
N LEU A 95 15.79 17.79 13.26
CA LEU A 95 17.01 17.40 13.96
C LEU A 95 17.57 18.54 14.84
N LYS A 96 17.54 19.79 14.34
CA LYS A 96 17.95 20.98 15.11
C LYS A 96 17.05 21.31 16.29
N ARG A 97 15.77 20.91 16.24
CA ARG A 97 14.83 21.07 17.36
C ARG A 97 15.11 20.03 18.45
N GLY A 98 15.20 18.76 18.06
CA GLY A 98 15.49 17.66 18.99
C GLY A 98 16.85 17.80 19.70
N ASN A 99 17.88 18.32 19.03
CA ASN A 99 19.17 18.56 19.68
C ASN A 99 19.11 19.69 20.73
N ARG A 100 18.34 20.76 20.47
CA ARG A 100 18.17 21.88 21.43
C ARG A 100 17.34 21.51 22.66
N GLU A 101 16.41 20.58 22.53
CA GLU A 101 15.64 20.05 23.68
C GLU A 101 16.49 19.13 24.57
N LYS A 102 17.48 18.44 24.01
CA LYS A 102 18.41 17.59 24.79
C LYS A 102 19.50 18.37 25.52
N GLU A 103 19.77 19.61 25.10
CA GLU A 103 20.77 20.51 25.70
C GLU A 103 20.19 21.39 26.82
N ARG A 104 18.90 21.23 27.14
CA ARG A 104 18.17 22.01 28.16
C ARG A 104 17.82 21.15 29.36
#